data_AF-A0AAW9KPV9-F1
#
_entry.id   AF-A0AAW9KPV9-F1
#
_cell.length_a   1.000
_cell.length_b   1.000
_cell.length_c   1.000
_cell.angle_alpha   90.00
_cell.angle_beta   90.00
_cell.angle_gamma   90.00
#
_symmetry.space_group_name_H-M   'P 1'
#
loop_
_entity.id
_entity.type
_entity.pdbx_description
1 polymer ?
#
loop_
_entity_poly.entity_id
_entity_poly.type
_entity_poly.pdbx_seq_one_letter_code
_entity_poly.pdbx_strand_id
1 'polypeptide(L)'
;PNLSMIAMLLGSFSNIILDYVFIFPLKLGMFGAAFATGLAPIFSLIVLSIHLIKKKNNFKLIKCKINRRYIKNIISLGVPSFITEFSSGIIMLVFNFTILNIAENIGVAAYGIMANLALIVVAIFT
;
A
#
# COMPACT_ATOMS: atom_id res chain seq x y z
N PRO A 1 15.78 -4.47 -13.66
CA PRO A 1 15.50 -5.25 -12.42
C PRO A 1 16.21 -4.69 -11.17
N ASN A 2 17.55 -4.59 -11.16
CA ASN A 2 18.28 -4.17 -9.95
C ASN A 2 17.97 -2.75 -9.48
N LEU A 3 17.75 -1.81 -10.41
CA LEU A 3 17.44 -0.42 -10.06
C LEU A 3 16.08 -0.28 -9.35
N SER A 4 15.06 -1.01 -9.82
CA SER A 4 13.72 -1.02 -9.22
C SER A 4 13.74 -1.67 -7.83
N MET A 5 14.51 -2.76 -7.66
CA MET A 5 14.67 -3.42 -6.36
C MET A 5 15.40 -2.52 -5.35
N ILE A 6 16.48 -1.85 -5.76
CA ILE A 6 17.20 -0.89 -4.92
C ILE A 6 16.29 0.29 -4.55
N ALA A 7 15.47 0.78 -5.48
CA ALA A 7 14.53 1.86 -5.20
C ALA A 7 13.42 1.44 -4.21
N MET A 8 12.89 0.23 -4.33
CA MET A 8 11.93 -0.33 -3.37
C MET A 8 12.55 -0.51 -1.98
N LEU A 9 13.78 -1.02 -1.90
CA LEU A 9 14.51 -1.18 -0.65
C LEU A 9 14.77 0.18 0.01
N LEU A 10 15.27 1.17 -0.72
CA LEU A 10 15.51 2.52 -0.20
C LEU A 10 14.22 3.20 0.28
N GLY A 11 13.11 3.03 -0.44
CA GLY A 11 11.79 3.52 -0.01
C GLY A 11 11.33 2.84 1.29
N SER A 12 11.50 1.52 1.39
CA SER A 12 11.14 0.74 2.57
C SER A 12 11.99 1.12 3.80
N PHE A 13 13.31 1.29 3.63
CA PHE A 13 14.20 1.75 4.71
C PHE A 13 13.87 3.17 5.18
N SER A 14 13.54 4.07 4.25
CA SER A 14 13.11 5.44 4.58
C SER A 14 11.81 5.42 5.38
N ASN A 15 10.89 4.51 5.05
CA ASN A 15 9.62 4.34 5.74
C ASN A 15 9.82 3.92 7.21
N ILE A 16 10.67 2.92 7.46
CA ILE A 16 11.00 2.44 8.82
C ILE A 16 11.62 3.57 9.68
N ILE A 17 12.49 4.39 9.08
CA ILE A 17 13.12 5.52 9.78
C ILE A 17 12.08 6.59 10.12
N LEU A 18 11.16 6.91 9.20
CA LEU A 18 10.09 7.87 9.41
C LEU A 18 9.12 7.40 10.51
N ASP A 19 8.72 6.13 10.50
CA ASP A 19 7.87 5.54 11.54
C ASP A 19 8.51 5.66 12.92
N TYR A 20 9.82 5.35 13.04
CA TYR A 20 10.55 5.50 14.30
C TYR A 20 10.57 6.95 14.80
N VAL A 21 10.78 7.92 13.90
CA VAL A 21 10.82 9.36 14.23
C VAL A 21 9.43 9.91 14.57
N PHE A 22 8.35 9.45 13.94
CA PHE A 22 7.01 9.94 14.28
C PHE A 22 6.46 9.33 15.58
N ILE A 23 6.85 8.09 15.90
CA ILE A 23 6.35 7.39 17.08
C ILE A 23 7.15 7.76 18.34
N PHE A 24 8.48 7.75 18.30
CA PHE A 24 9.33 7.91 19.50
C PHE A 24 9.55 9.38 19.92
N PRO A 25 10.18 10.25 19.12
CA PRO A 25 10.49 11.62 19.54
C PRO A 25 9.27 12.55 19.51
N LEU A 26 8.31 12.34 18.61
CA LEU A 26 7.09 13.17 18.54
C LEU A 26 5.97 12.72 19.49
N LYS A 27 6.08 11.53 20.12
CA LYS A 27 5.14 10.97 21.12
C LYS A 27 3.66 11.04 20.72
N LEU A 28 3.37 10.98 19.42
CA LEU A 28 2.01 11.09 18.89
C LEU A 28 1.19 9.79 19.06
N GLY A 29 1.75 8.75 19.68
CA GLY A 29 1.07 7.48 19.94
C GLY A 29 0.50 6.84 18.67
N MET A 30 -0.74 6.34 18.75
CA MET A 30 -1.45 5.72 17.61
C MET A 30 -1.74 6.72 16.47
N PHE A 31 -1.95 8.00 16.79
CA PHE A 31 -2.14 9.04 15.79
C PHE A 31 -0.85 9.29 14.99
N GLY A 32 0.30 9.24 15.67
CA GLY A 32 1.62 9.33 15.05
C GLY A 32 1.88 8.19 14.07
N ALA A 33 1.51 6.97 14.44
CA ALA A 33 1.61 5.81 13.57
C ALA A 33 0.71 5.96 12.33
N ALA A 34 -0.55 6.36 12.47
CA ALA A 34 -1.44 6.57 11.33
C ALA A 34 -0.94 7.69 10.39
N PHE A 35 -0.42 8.79 10.96
CA PHE A 35 0.13 9.90 10.20
C PHE A 35 1.42 9.52 9.46
N ALA A 36 2.30 8.75 10.09
CA ALA A 36 3.50 8.21 9.47
C ALA A 36 3.16 7.28 8.30
N THR A 37 2.22 6.34 8.48
CA THR A 37 1.75 5.45 7.40
C THR A 37 1.12 6.21 6.23
N GLY A 38 0.40 7.31 6.48
CA GLY A 38 -0.15 8.15 5.43
C GLY A 38 0.90 8.97 4.68
N LEU A 39 1.94 9.44 5.38
CA LEU A 39 3.05 10.21 4.80
C LEU A 39 4.12 9.34 4.13
N ALA A 40 4.28 8.10 4.56
CA ALA A 40 5.21 7.11 4.04
C ALA A 40 5.19 6.97 2.51
N PRO A 41 4.04 6.75 1.84
CA PRO A 41 3.99 6.68 0.39
C PRO A 41 4.27 8.03 -0.28
N ILE A 42 3.95 9.16 0.38
CA ILE A 42 4.24 10.51 -0.13
C ILE A 42 5.75 10.76 -0.13
N PHE A 43 6.45 10.45 0.97
CA PHE A 43 7.91 10.53 1.04
C PHE A 43 8.58 9.56 0.06
N SER A 44 8.07 8.33 -0.05
CA SER A 44 8.55 7.35 -1.02
C SER A 44 8.39 7.86 -2.46
N LEU A 45 7.24 8.48 -2.78
CA LEU A 45 7.00 9.13 -4.08
C LEU A 45 7.98 10.28 -4.32
N ILE A 46 8.23 11.15 -3.34
CA ILE A 46 9.17 12.26 -3.45
C ILE A 46 10.60 11.74 -3.75
N VAL A 47 11.04 10.71 -3.02
CA VAL A 47 12.36 10.09 -3.22
C VAL A 47 12.46 9.41 -4.59
N LEU A 48 11.43 8.68 -5.01
CA LEU A 48 11.34 8.05 -6.35
C LEU A 48 11.31 9.10 -7.47
N SER A 49 10.60 10.22 -7.29
CA SER A 49 10.56 11.34 -8.24
C SER A 49 11.91 12.01 -8.40
N ILE A 50 12.66 12.22 -7.31
CA ILE A 50 14.04 12.74 -7.37
C ILE A 50 14.96 11.74 -8.10
N HIS A 51 14.75 10.44 -7.92
CA HIS A 51 15.49 9.39 -8.62
C HIS A 51 15.16 9.33 -10.14
N LEU A 52 13.89 9.51 -10.51
CA LEU A 52 13.44 9.63 -11.91
C LEU A 52 14.04 10.86 -12.61
N ILE A 53 14.23 11.96 -11.87
CA ILE A 53 14.79 13.22 -12.40
C ILE A 53 16.33 13.13 -12.50
N LYS A 54 17.01 12.36 -11.64
CA LYS A 54 18.46 12.08 -11.72
C LYS A 54 18.80 11.04 -12.82
N LYS A 55 18.50 11.38 -14.07
CA LYS A 55 19.31 11.11 -15.29
C LYS A 55 19.93 9.70 -15.51
N LYS A 56 19.30 8.60 -15.11
CA LYS A 56 19.69 7.23 -15.56
C LYS A 56 18.53 6.35 -16.08
N ASN A 57 17.36 6.94 -16.37
CA ASN A 57 16.24 6.23 -16.96
C ASN A 57 15.83 6.87 -18.30
N ASN A 58 15.51 6.02 -19.30
CA ASN A 58 15.00 6.42 -20.62
C ASN A 58 13.59 7.04 -20.59
N PHE A 59 13.01 7.27 -19.41
CA PHE A 59 11.71 7.91 -19.24
C PHE A 59 11.86 9.43 -19.32
N LYS A 60 11.76 9.97 -20.53
CA LYS A 60 11.55 11.40 -20.74
C LYS A 60 10.08 11.69 -20.46
N LEU A 61 9.80 12.67 -19.59
CA LEU A 61 8.46 13.24 -19.44
C LEU A 61 8.13 14.02 -20.71
N ILE A 62 7.50 13.35 -21.69
CA ILE A 62 7.02 13.97 -22.91
C ILE A 62 5.60 14.45 -22.65
N LYS A 63 5.20 15.62 -23.17
CA LYS A 63 3.81 16.06 -23.16
C LYS A 63 2.97 15.08 -24.00
N CYS A 64 2.38 14.08 -23.34
CA CYS A 64 1.44 13.16 -23.97
C CYS A 64 0.12 13.89 -24.24
N LYS A 65 -0.36 13.84 -25.49
CA LYS A 65 -1.71 14.31 -25.82
C LYS A 65 -2.73 13.37 -25.16
N ILE A 66 -3.67 13.95 -24.41
CA ILE A 66 -4.78 13.20 -23.82
C ILE A 66 -5.61 12.61 -24.96
N ASN A 67 -5.61 11.28 -25.07
CA ASN A 67 -6.40 10.57 -26.06
C ASN A 67 -7.42 9.67 -25.35
N ARG A 68 -8.70 9.94 -25.62
CA ARG A 68 -9.85 9.27 -25.01
C ARG A 68 -9.82 7.75 -25.20
N ARG A 69 -9.23 7.25 -26.28
CA ARG A 69 -9.08 5.80 -26.54
C ARG A 69 -8.15 5.13 -25.51
N TYR A 70 -7.04 5.77 -25.17
CA TYR A 70 -6.14 5.24 -24.13
C TYR A 70 -6.79 5.33 -22.75
N ILE A 71 -7.49 6.43 -22.44
CA ILE A 71 -8.23 6.54 -21.17
C ILE A 71 -9.27 5.42 -21.04
N LYS A 72 -10.06 5.16 -22.09
CA LYS A 72 -11.05 4.09 -22.07
C LYS A 72 -10.41 2.72 -21.88
N ASN A 73 -9.27 2.45 -22.53
CA ASN A 73 -8.54 1.20 -22.36
C ASN A 73 -7.98 1.06 -20.93
N ILE A 74 -7.41 2.12 -20.35
CA ILE A 74 -6.90 2.11 -18.98
C ILE A 74 -8.04 1.84 -17.99
N ILE A 75 -9.17 2.54 -18.14
CA ILE A 75 -10.34 2.32 -17.29
C ILE A 75 -10.87 0.90 -17.45
N SER A 76 -10.98 0.39 -18.68
CA SER A 76 -11.47 -0.97 -18.94
C SER A 76 -10.58 -2.05 -18.32
N LEU A 77 -9.27 -1.80 -18.17
CA LEU A 77 -8.34 -2.72 -17.49
C LEU A 77 -8.34 -2.53 -15.97
N GLY A 78 -8.54 -1.29 -15.50
CA GLY A 78 -8.57 -0.96 -14.08
C GLY A 78 -9.86 -1.36 -13.38
N VAL A 79 -11.01 -1.24 -14.05
CA VAL A 79 -12.33 -1.54 -13.48
C VAL A 79 -12.44 -2.99 -12.95
N PRO A 80 -12.01 -4.03 -13.68
CA PRO A 80 -12.02 -5.39 -13.15
C PRO A 80 -11.22 -5.53 -11.85
N SER A 81 -10.00 -4.98 -11.82
CA SER A 81 -9.12 -5.03 -10.65
C SER A 81 -9.71 -4.24 -9.47
N PHE A 82 -10.36 -3.12 -9.75
CA PHE A 82 -11.07 -2.34 -8.74
C PHE A 82 -12.25 -3.13 -8.16
N ILE A 83 -13.04 -3.79 -9.00
CA ILE A 83 -14.18 -4.60 -8.55
C ILE A 83 -13.68 -5.74 -7.66
N THR A 84 -12.62 -6.45 -8.05
CA THR A 84 -12.10 -7.56 -7.23
C THR A 84 -11.62 -7.08 -5.86
N GLU A 85 -10.90 -5.97 -5.80
CA GLU A 85 -10.39 -5.42 -4.53
C GLU A 85 -11.54 -4.88 -3.65
N PHE A 86 -12.50 -4.20 -4.27
CA PHE A 86 -13.67 -3.65 -3.58
C PHE A 86 -14.56 -4.75 -3.04
N SER A 87 -14.83 -5.80 -3.82
CA SER A 87 -15.58 -6.97 -3.38
C SER A 87 -14.87 -7.68 -2.23
N SER A 88 -13.56 -7.88 -2.31
CA SER A 88 -12.76 -8.46 -1.21
C SER A 88 -12.89 -7.63 0.08
N GLY A 89 -12.79 -6.30 -0.03
CA GLY A 89 -12.99 -5.39 1.10
C GLY A 89 -14.38 -5.48 1.74
N ILE A 90 -15.45 -5.54 0.92
CA ILE A 90 -16.82 -5.72 1.41
C ILE A 90 -16.97 -7.07 2.13
N ILE A 91 -16.46 -8.15 1.55
CA ILE A 91 -16.50 -9.48 2.15
C ILE A 91 -15.85 -9.45 3.53
N MET A 92 -14.65 -8.88 3.63
CA MET A 92 -13.93 -8.74 4.91
C MET A 92 -14.72 -7.93 5.96
N LEU A 93 -15.36 -6.83 5.56
CA LEU A 93 -16.19 -6.03 6.47
C LEU A 93 -17.38 -6.83 7.00
N VAL A 94 -18.13 -7.50 6.11
CA VAL A 94 -19.30 -8.31 6.48
C VAL A 94 -18.89 -9.48 7.39
N PHE A 95 -17.77 -10.15 7.09
CA PHE A 95 -17.23 -11.20 7.94
C PHE A 95 -16.85 -10.68 9.33
N ASN A 96 -16.12 -9.56 9.41
CA ASN A 96 -15.75 -8.96 10.69
C ASN A 96 -16.99 -8.57 11.53
N PHE A 97 -18.03 -7.99 10.93
CA PHE A 97 -19.28 -7.69 11.62
C PHE A 97 -20.00 -8.96 12.11
N THR A 98 -20.01 -10.01 11.31
CA THR A 98 -20.63 -11.29 11.67
C THR A 98 -19.89 -11.94 12.84
N ILE A 99 -18.55 -11.94 12.81
CA ILE A 99 -17.72 -12.47 13.89
C ILE A 99 -17.90 -11.64 15.16
N LEU A 100 -17.97 -10.31 15.05
CA LEU A 100 -18.21 -9.42 16.19
C LEU A 100 -19.54 -9.74 16.88
N ASN A 101 -20.59 -10.06 16.12
CA ASN A 101 -21.90 -10.40 16.67
C ASN A 101 -21.92 -11.78 17.37
N ILE A 102 -21.04 -12.71 16.98
CA ILE A 102 -21.04 -14.10 17.50
C ILE A 102 -20.04 -14.29 18.63
N ALA A 103 -18.82 -13.77 18.46
CA ALA A 103 -17.65 -14.05 19.29
C ALA A 103 -17.03 -12.77 19.89
N GLU A 104 -17.75 -11.65 19.80
CA GLU A 104 -17.36 -10.35 20.31
C GLU A 104 -15.95 -9.93 19.84
N ASN A 105 -15.26 -9.10 20.60
CA ASN A 105 -13.95 -8.56 20.23
C ASN A 105 -12.86 -9.64 20.12
N ILE A 106 -12.98 -10.73 20.90
CA ILE A 106 -11.97 -11.80 20.93
C ILE A 106 -11.98 -12.56 19.60
N GLY A 107 -13.17 -12.81 19.03
CA GLY A 107 -13.30 -13.44 17.71
C GLY A 107 -12.66 -12.62 16.60
N VAL A 108 -12.89 -11.30 16.58
CA VAL A 108 -12.31 -10.41 15.56
C VAL A 108 -10.78 -10.34 15.69
N ALA A 109 -10.26 -10.29 16.92
CA ALA A 109 -8.82 -10.31 17.16
C ALA A 109 -8.16 -11.62 16.69
N ALA A 110 -8.77 -12.77 16.98
CA ALA A 110 -8.28 -14.07 16.53
C ALA A 110 -8.30 -14.21 15.00
N TYR A 111 -9.36 -13.71 14.35
CA TYR A 111 -9.46 -13.66 12.89
C TYR A 111 -8.33 -12.82 12.26
N GLY A 112 -7.99 -11.67 12.87
CA GLY A 112 -6.86 -10.85 12.42
C GLY A 112 -5.52 -11.59 12.43
N ILE A 113 -5.25 -12.40 13.47
CA ILE A 113 -4.04 -13.22 13.57
C ILE A 113 -4.03 -14.29 12.47
N MET A 114 -5.15 -14.98 12.28
CA MET A 114 -5.31 -15.99 11.23
C MET A 114 -5.10 -15.41 9.83
N ALA A 115 -5.68 -14.25 9.54
CA ALA A 115 -5.54 -13.59 8.26
C ALA A 115 -4.08 -13.22 7.96
N ASN A 116 -3.34 -12.71 8.95
CA ASN A 116 -1.92 -12.42 8.81
C ASN A 116 -1.09 -13.68 8.57
N LEU A 117 -1.39 -14.79 9.26
CA LEU A 117 -0.72 -16.08 8.99
C LEU A 117 -1.02 -16.60 7.59
N ALA A 118 -2.27 -16.50 7.13
CA ALA A 118 -2.66 -16.91 5.79
C ALA A 118 -1.89 -16.12 4.71
N LEU A 119 -1.70 -14.80 4.91
CA LEU A 119 -0.87 -13.99 4.00
C LEU A 119 0.58 -14.48 3.94
N ILE A 120 1.17 -14.84 5.08
CA ILE A 120 2.54 -15.38 5.12
C ILE A 120 2.62 -16.70 4.35
N VAL A 121 1.64 -17.60 4.55
CA VAL A 121 1.59 -18.89 3.83
C VAL A 121 1.46 -18.66 2.33
N VAL A 122 0.52 -17.82 1.90
CA VAL A 122 0.36 -17.48 0.47
C VAL A 122 1.65 -16.91 -0.09
N ALA A 123 2.33 -16.00 0.61
CA ALA A 123 3.60 -15.41 0.16
C ALA A 123 4.76 -16.41 0.06
N ILE A 124 4.73 -17.53 0.79
CA ILE A 124 5.75 -18.59 0.69
C ILE A 124 5.48 -19.52 -0.50
N PHE A 125 4.20 -19.78 -0.78
CA PHE A 125 3.78 -20.76 -1.79
C PHE A 125 3.44 -20.17 -3.16
N THR A 126 3.47 -18.84 -3.32
CA THR A 126 3.20 -18.12 -4.58
C THR A 126 4.43 -17.32 -4.99
#